data_AF-A0A0G4GE68-F1
#
_entry.id   AF-A0A0G4GE68-F1
#
_cell.length_a   1.000
_cell.length_b   1.000
_cell.length_c   1.000
_cell.angle_alpha   90.00
_cell.angle_beta   90.00
_cell.angle_gamma   90.00
#
_symmetry.space_group_name_H-M   'P 1'
#
loop_
_entity.id
_entity.type
_entity.pdbx_description
1 polymer ?
#
loop_
_entity_poly.entity_id
_entity_poly.type
_entity_poly.pdbx_seq_one_letter_code
_entity_poly.pdbx_strand_id
1 'polypeptide(L)'
;MGESEDSSASAPSSAPIPFPDLFPLFLADYQVTRMHLGLTAQEGKAFRERLGCLSWVAQDTRPDLSQGCNQLSRHSSAPAQANAAYLLSLLRYARRTATSRILRISRSDVPPTSSPLSTKSWSDAALGSAGNAHPQSGWLFTLKSAILHWRAFSQKRVARSSTRAELYAAQDLVDFLECLLPVLWCV
;
A
#
# COMPACT_ATOMS: atom_id res chain seq x y z
N MET A 1 -58.41 21.33 29.91
CA MET A 1 -58.02 20.64 31.15
C MET A 1 -57.05 19.55 30.74
N GLY A 2 -55.76 19.76 31.05
CA GLY A 2 -54.61 18.86 30.81
C GLY A 2 -54.22 18.68 29.35
N GLU A 3 -52.97 18.63 28.91
CA GLU A 3 -51.60 18.76 29.46
C GLU A 3 -50.74 18.84 28.16
N SER A 4 -49.87 19.83 27.94
CA SER A 4 -48.43 19.76 28.27
C SER A 4 -47.78 18.43 27.87
N GLU A 5 -46.90 18.43 26.87
CA GLU A 5 -45.47 18.17 27.09
C GLU A 5 -44.68 18.09 25.78
N ASP A 6 -43.56 18.80 25.80
CA ASP A 6 -42.52 18.85 24.79
C ASP A 6 -41.89 17.48 24.56
N SER A 7 -41.74 17.07 23.30
CA SER A 7 -40.89 15.93 22.95
C SER A 7 -39.91 16.35 21.87
N SER A 8 -38.92 17.14 22.27
CA SER A 8 -37.66 17.26 21.52
C SER A 8 -36.94 15.92 21.62
N ALA A 9 -37.10 15.08 20.61
CA ALA A 9 -36.32 13.86 20.46
C ALA A 9 -34.85 14.24 20.21
N SER A 10 -34.05 14.14 21.27
CA SER A 10 -32.60 14.19 21.24
C SER A 10 -32.08 13.15 20.25
N ALA A 11 -31.61 13.60 19.08
CA ALA A 11 -30.87 12.73 18.17
C ALA A 11 -29.60 12.25 18.91
N PRO A 12 -29.33 10.94 18.99
CA PRO A 12 -28.07 10.48 19.54
C PRO A 12 -26.95 10.94 18.62
N SER A 13 -26.18 11.93 19.09
CA SER A 13 -24.88 12.33 18.54
C SER A 13 -23.94 11.13 18.65
N SER A 14 -23.99 10.26 17.65
CA SER A 14 -22.93 9.27 17.42
C SER A 14 -21.80 10.00 16.72
N ALA A 15 -20.91 10.60 17.52
CA ALA A 15 -19.61 10.99 17.05
C ALA A 15 -19.00 9.79 16.30
N PRO A 16 -18.46 9.98 15.08
CA PRO A 16 -17.91 8.88 14.30
C PRO A 16 -16.82 8.20 15.13
N ILE A 17 -17.03 6.92 15.43
CA ILE A 17 -16.06 6.07 16.12
C ILE A 17 -14.75 6.16 15.30
N PRO A 18 -13.62 6.55 15.91
CA PRO A 18 -12.36 6.58 15.19
C PRO A 18 -12.01 5.14 14.81
N PHE A 19 -12.01 4.84 13.50
CA PHE A 19 -11.64 3.53 12.99
C PHE A 19 -10.21 3.18 13.45
N PRO A 20 -9.99 2.17 14.31
CA PRO A 20 -8.68 1.92 14.93
C PRO A 20 -7.63 1.31 13.98
N ASP A 21 -8.04 0.99 12.75
CA ASP A 21 -7.29 0.16 11.80
C ASP A 21 -6.92 0.86 10.49
N LEU A 22 -7.09 2.17 10.42
CA LEU A 22 -6.64 2.94 9.27
C LEU A 22 -5.14 2.68 9.06
N PHE A 23 -4.81 2.10 7.90
CA PHE A 23 -3.52 2.29 7.26
C PHE A 23 -3.14 3.76 7.48
N PRO A 24 -1.88 4.10 7.83
CA PRO A 24 -1.51 5.50 8.03
C PRO A 24 -1.68 6.25 6.69
N LEU A 25 -2.91 6.68 6.41
CA LEU A 25 -3.31 7.58 5.36
C LEU A 25 -2.90 8.96 5.83
N PHE A 26 -1.59 9.16 5.91
CA PHE A 26 -0.97 10.45 6.12
C PHE A 26 0.06 10.69 5.03
N LEU A 27 -0.46 10.77 3.80
CA LEU A 27 0.29 11.22 2.64
C LEU A 27 0.28 12.76 2.56
N ALA A 28 -0.72 13.42 3.17
CA ALA A 28 -0.81 14.88 3.22
C ALA A 28 0.27 15.49 4.14
N ASP A 29 0.39 15.06 5.41
CA ASP A 29 1.35 15.69 6.34
C ASP A 29 2.81 15.36 6.05
N TYR A 30 3.09 14.22 5.39
CA TYR A 30 4.44 13.91 4.92
C TYR A 30 4.90 14.88 3.82
N GLN A 31 4.00 15.27 2.90
CA GLN A 31 4.32 16.27 1.88
C GLN A 31 4.42 17.68 2.48
N VAL A 32 3.63 17.99 3.51
CA VAL A 32 3.59 19.32 4.16
C VAL A 32 4.80 19.57 5.06
N THR A 33 5.42 18.53 5.62
CA THR A 33 6.58 18.66 6.51
C THR A 33 7.89 18.39 5.76
N ARG A 34 8.24 19.25 4.78
CA ARG A 34 9.62 19.37 4.26
C ARG A 34 10.52 20.03 5.31
N MET A 35 10.64 19.42 6.49
CA MET A 35 11.73 19.77 7.41
C MET A 35 13.02 19.22 6.79
N HIS A 36 13.81 20.14 6.23
CA HIS A 36 15.03 19.86 5.46
C HIS A 36 16.20 19.32 6.29
N LEU A 37 15.98 18.94 7.56
CA LEU A 37 17.06 18.45 8.40
C LEU A 37 17.39 17.00 8.02
N GLY A 38 18.53 16.85 7.37
CA GLY A 38 19.11 15.56 7.02
C GLY A 38 19.48 14.77 8.27
N LEU A 39 19.40 13.44 8.17
CA LEU A 39 19.88 12.55 9.22
C LEU A 39 21.41 12.54 9.25
N THR A 40 21.99 12.32 10.44
CA THR A 40 23.43 12.05 10.57
C THR A 40 23.80 10.76 9.85
N ALA A 41 25.10 10.52 9.60
CA ALA A 41 25.56 9.30 8.94
C ALA A 41 25.11 8.01 9.65
N GLN A 42 25.15 8.03 10.99
CA GLN A 42 24.74 6.89 11.82
C GLN A 42 23.23 6.65 11.76
N GLU A 43 22.44 7.71 11.84
CA GLU A 43 20.98 7.61 11.70
C GLU A 43 20.56 7.20 10.30
N GLY A 44 21.24 7.69 9.26
CA GLY A 44 21.03 7.29 7.87
C GLY A 44 21.33 5.82 7.62
N LYS A 45 22.38 5.27 8.27
CA LYS A 45 22.67 3.82 8.26
C LYS A 45 21.52 3.03 8.90
N ALA A 46 21.10 3.42 10.12
CA ALA A 46 20.01 2.76 10.82
C ALA A 46 18.67 2.85 10.06
N PHE A 47 18.42 3.96 9.35
CA PHE A 47 17.26 4.12 8.47
C PHE A 47 17.25 3.08 7.36
N ARG A 48 18.36 2.89 6.64
CA ARG A 48 18.46 1.91 5.55
C ARG A 48 18.31 0.48 6.03
N GLU A 49 18.91 0.14 7.17
CA GLU A 49 18.77 -1.19 7.78
C GLU A 49 17.31 -1.51 8.09
N ARG A 50 16.62 -0.58 8.77
CA ARG A 50 15.20 -0.72 9.09
C ARG A 50 14.31 -0.79 7.85
N LEU A 51 14.61 0.03 6.84
CA LEU A 51 13.89 0.02 5.57
C LEU A 51 14.09 -1.31 4.83
N GLY A 52 15.30 -1.89 4.87
CA GLY A 52 15.56 -3.22 4.32
C GLY A 52 14.72 -4.30 4.98
N CYS A 53 14.67 -4.32 6.32
CA CYS A 53 13.81 -5.26 7.06
C CYS A 53 12.32 -5.08 6.72
N LEU A 54 11.85 -3.83 6.64
CA LEU A 54 10.46 -3.54 6.26
C LEU A 54 10.16 -3.97 4.82
N SER A 55 11.10 -3.75 3.90
CA SER A 55 10.97 -4.13 2.49
C SER A 55 10.82 -5.64 2.33
N TRP A 56 11.56 -6.44 3.09
CA TRP A 56 11.42 -7.89 3.08
C TRP A 56 10.00 -8.31 3.49
N VAL A 57 9.50 -7.79 4.62
CA VAL A 57 8.13 -8.08 5.08
C VAL A 57 7.08 -7.64 4.05
N ALA A 58 7.26 -6.46 3.46
CA ALA A 58 6.35 -5.88 2.49
C ALA A 58 6.33 -6.63 1.15
N GLN A 59 7.42 -7.30 0.76
CA GLN A 59 7.51 -8.09 -0.47
C GLN A 59 6.94 -9.50 -0.30
N ASP A 60 7.09 -10.09 0.89
CA ASP A 60 6.78 -11.51 1.07
C ASP A 60 5.42 -11.78 1.73
N THR A 61 4.92 -10.88 2.59
CA THR A 61 3.72 -11.19 3.42
C THR A 61 2.73 -10.05 3.60
N ARG A 62 3.10 -8.81 3.27
CA ARG A 62 2.34 -7.60 3.63
C ARG A 62 2.18 -6.62 2.47
N PRO A 63 1.25 -6.87 1.53
CA PRO A 63 1.00 -6.02 0.36
C PRO A 63 0.64 -4.58 0.71
N ASP A 64 -0.03 -4.38 1.83
CA ASP A 64 -0.41 -3.07 2.35
C ASP A 64 0.80 -2.17 2.63
N LEU A 65 1.95 -2.73 3.04
CA LEU A 65 3.17 -1.96 3.34
C LEU A 65 3.95 -1.54 2.09
N SER A 66 3.66 -2.15 0.93
CA SER A 66 4.48 -2.04 -0.29
C SER A 66 4.63 -0.60 -0.78
N GLN A 67 3.54 0.17 -0.78
CA GLN A 67 3.56 1.56 -1.24
C GLN A 67 4.37 2.47 -0.32
N GLY A 68 4.25 2.30 1.00
CA GLY A 68 5.06 3.04 1.98
C GLY A 68 6.56 2.74 1.83
N CYS A 69 6.90 1.47 1.62
CA CYS A 69 8.27 1.04 1.34
C CYS A 69 8.81 1.66 0.04
N ASN A 70 8.00 1.67 -1.03
CA ASN A 70 8.40 2.26 -2.29
C ASN A 70 8.77 3.74 -2.15
N GLN A 71 7.92 4.50 -1.45
CA GLN A 71 8.16 5.93 -1.25
C GLN A 71 9.42 6.21 -0.42
N LEU A 72 9.63 5.47 0.67
CA LEU A 72 10.83 5.63 1.51
C LEU A 72 12.12 5.24 0.77
N SER A 73 12.06 4.25 -0.12
CA SER A 73 13.21 3.76 -0.88
C SER A 73 13.84 4.85 -1.76
N ARG A 74 13.06 5.81 -2.23
CA ARG A 74 13.54 6.96 -3.03
C ARG A 74 14.48 7.88 -2.27
N HIS A 75 14.30 7.95 -0.96
CA HIS A 75 15.06 8.84 -0.09
C HIS A 75 16.15 8.09 0.69
N SER A 76 16.47 6.84 0.31
CA SER A 76 17.43 5.99 1.01
C SER A 76 18.88 6.50 0.97
N SER A 77 19.23 7.24 -0.08
CA SER A 77 20.55 7.86 -0.26
C SER A 77 20.76 9.06 0.66
N ALA A 78 19.74 9.91 0.79
CA ALA A 78 19.75 11.11 1.62
C ALA A 78 18.43 11.25 2.40
N PRO A 79 18.22 10.47 3.48
CA PRO A 79 16.98 10.49 4.21
C PRO A 79 16.90 11.74 5.11
N ALA A 80 15.72 12.35 5.18
CA ALA A 80 15.39 13.44 6.11
C ALA A 80 14.71 12.90 7.37
N GLN A 81 14.65 13.71 8.43
CA GLN A 81 13.96 13.35 9.67
C GLN A 81 12.49 12.95 9.45
N ALA A 82 11.78 13.63 8.53
CA ALA A 82 10.41 13.27 8.14
C ALA A 82 10.31 11.82 7.61
N ASN A 83 11.32 11.36 6.86
CA ASN A 83 11.37 9.99 6.33
C ASN A 83 11.56 8.99 7.47
N ALA A 84 12.44 9.28 8.43
CA ALA A 84 12.65 8.43 9.59
C ALA A 84 11.38 8.34 10.47
N ALA A 85 10.67 9.46 10.65
CA ALA A 85 9.39 9.47 11.36
C ALA A 85 8.33 8.62 10.63
N TYR A 86 8.24 8.74 9.29
CA TYR A 86 7.32 7.94 8.49
C TYR A 86 7.65 6.44 8.53
N LEU A 87 8.94 6.08 8.41
CA LEU A 87 9.40 4.70 8.56
C LEU A 87 9.02 4.13 9.94
N LEU A 88 9.20 4.90 11.00
CA LEU A 88 8.83 4.48 12.34
C LEU A 88 7.31 4.27 12.47
N SER A 89 6.50 5.11 11.84
CA SER A 89 5.05 4.96 11.77
C SER A 89 4.65 3.65 11.06
N LEU A 90 5.26 3.35 9.91
CA LEU A 90 5.03 2.09 9.19
C LEU A 90 5.44 0.87 10.01
N LEU A 91 6.57 0.92 10.71
CA LEU A 91 7.00 -0.17 11.60
C LEU A 91 6.03 -0.39 12.77
N ARG A 92 5.52 0.69 13.37
CA ARG A 92 4.50 0.62 14.43
C ARG A 92 3.19 0.05 13.90
N TYR A 93 2.78 0.46 12.71
CA TYR A 93 1.60 -0.08 12.02
C TYR A 93 1.77 -1.57 11.73
N ALA A 94 2.90 -1.97 11.14
CA ALA A 94 3.23 -3.36 10.85
C ALA A 94 3.18 -4.23 12.11
N ARG A 95 3.76 -3.74 13.23
CA ARG A 95 3.71 -4.42 14.53
C ARG A 95 2.29 -4.56 15.07
N ARG A 96 1.47 -3.50 15.00
CA ARG A 96 0.08 -3.52 15.49
C ARG A 96 -0.79 -4.50 14.70
N THR A 97 -0.53 -4.63 13.41
CA THR A 97 -1.32 -5.44 12.46
C THR A 97 -0.66 -6.78 12.12
N ALA A 98 0.34 -7.19 12.90
CA ALA A 98 1.12 -8.40 12.62
C ALA A 98 0.25 -9.67 12.57
N THR A 99 -0.86 -9.73 13.30
CA THR A 99 -1.74 -10.91 13.33
C THR A 99 -2.88 -10.85 12.31
N SER A 100 -3.41 -9.65 12.05
CA SER A 100 -4.63 -9.44 11.26
C SER A 100 -4.40 -9.20 9.77
N ARG A 101 -3.22 -8.72 9.36
CA ARG A 101 -2.94 -8.32 7.96
C ARG A 101 -1.91 -9.19 7.24
N ILE A 102 -1.33 -10.18 7.92
CA ILE A 102 -0.43 -11.15 7.28
C ILE A 102 -1.20 -12.01 6.29
N LEU A 103 -0.66 -12.13 5.08
CA LEU A 103 -1.14 -13.09 4.09
C LEU A 103 -0.98 -14.52 4.60
N ARG A 104 -2.06 -15.29 4.48
CA ARG A 104 -2.08 -16.73 4.76
C ARG A 104 -2.59 -17.44 3.53
N ILE A 105 -1.77 -18.31 2.97
CA ILE A 105 -2.14 -19.21 1.88
C ILE A 105 -2.41 -20.57 2.50
N SER A 106 -3.63 -21.05 2.36
CA SER A 106 -4.07 -22.36 2.84
C SER A 106 -4.12 -23.36 1.69
N ARG A 107 -4.07 -24.67 1.99
CA ARG A 107 -4.23 -25.71 0.95
C ARG A 107 -5.54 -25.59 0.17
N SER A 108 -6.60 -25.09 0.81
CA SER A 108 -7.88 -24.83 0.17
C SER A 108 -7.83 -23.73 -0.91
N ASP A 109 -6.85 -22.83 -0.84
CA ASP A 109 -6.69 -21.77 -1.83
C ASP A 109 -6.03 -22.28 -3.12
N VAL A 110 -5.33 -23.42 -3.05
CA VAL A 110 -4.67 -24.03 -4.19
C VAL A 110 -5.68 -24.88 -4.98
N PRO A 111 -5.97 -24.57 -6.25
CA PRO A 111 -6.82 -25.42 -7.08
C PRO A 111 -6.21 -26.80 -7.31
N PRO A 112 -7.02 -27.87 -7.33
CA PRO A 112 -6.56 -29.16 -7.84
C PRO A 112 -6.19 -29.03 -9.32
N THR A 113 -5.20 -29.80 -9.77
CA THR A 113 -4.65 -29.78 -11.14
C THR A 113 -5.71 -30.00 -12.23
N SER A 114 -6.80 -30.70 -11.91
CA SER A 114 -7.90 -30.95 -12.84
C SER A 114 -8.88 -29.78 -13.00
N SER A 115 -8.74 -28.69 -12.23
CA SER A 115 -9.63 -27.53 -12.27
C SER A 115 -8.98 -26.36 -13.03
N PRO A 116 -9.75 -25.62 -13.86
CA PRO A 116 -9.21 -24.46 -14.55
C PRO A 116 -8.73 -23.41 -13.53
N LEU A 117 -7.55 -22.84 -13.81
CA LEU A 117 -7.01 -21.75 -13.00
C LEU A 117 -7.94 -20.53 -13.09
N SER A 118 -8.43 -20.07 -11.94
CA SER A 118 -9.21 -18.84 -11.83
C SER A 118 -8.34 -17.75 -11.23
N THR A 119 -7.88 -16.84 -12.08
CA THR A 119 -7.05 -15.70 -11.68
C THR A 119 -7.84 -14.41 -11.68
N LYS A 120 -7.57 -13.53 -10.72
CA LYS A 120 -8.06 -12.15 -10.72
C LYS A 120 -6.90 -11.21 -10.46
N SER A 121 -6.96 -10.04 -11.06
CA SER A 121 -5.93 -9.03 -10.89
C SER A 121 -6.53 -7.64 -10.84
N TRP A 122 -5.89 -6.78 -10.05
CA TRP A 122 -6.26 -5.39 -9.88
C TRP A 122 -5.03 -4.53 -10.11
N SER A 123 -5.21 -3.40 -10.76
CA SER A 123 -4.20 -2.36 -10.93
C SER A 123 -4.80 -1.03 -10.51
N ASP A 124 -3.97 -0.15 -9.98
CA ASP A 124 -4.35 1.21 -9.59
C ASP A 124 -3.17 2.15 -9.79
N ALA A 125 -3.44 3.44 -10.03
CA ALA A 125 -2.40 4.44 -10.20
C ALA A 125 -2.77 5.82 -9.65
N ALA A 126 -1.87 6.39 -8.86
CA ALA A 126 -1.92 7.80 -8.50
C ALA A 126 -1.06 8.63 -9.47
N LEU A 127 -1.63 9.73 -9.97
CA LEU A 127 -0.89 10.70 -10.78
C LEU A 127 0.32 11.24 -10.01
N GLY A 128 1.40 11.54 -10.74
CA GLY A 128 2.56 12.21 -10.17
C GLY A 128 2.24 13.57 -9.55
N SER A 129 3.14 14.07 -8.72
CA SER A 129 3.06 15.41 -8.12
C SER A 129 4.03 16.38 -8.81
N ALA A 130 3.95 17.67 -8.48
CA ALA A 130 4.88 18.68 -9.01
C ALA A 130 6.37 18.34 -8.74
N GLY A 131 6.66 17.60 -7.67
CA GLY A 131 8.02 17.14 -7.35
C GLY A 131 8.41 15.78 -7.94
N ASN A 132 7.45 15.03 -8.49
CA ASN A 132 7.70 13.76 -9.16
C ASN A 132 6.66 13.53 -10.26
N ALA A 133 7.04 13.80 -11.50
CA ALA A 133 6.17 13.64 -12.66
C ALA A 133 5.77 12.18 -12.95
N HIS A 134 6.50 11.21 -12.38
CA HIS A 134 6.21 9.80 -12.59
C HIS A 134 5.06 9.33 -11.69
N PRO A 135 3.97 8.81 -12.27
CA PRO A 135 2.88 8.23 -11.51
C PRO A 135 3.33 7.07 -10.63
N GLN A 136 2.56 6.86 -9.57
CA GLN A 136 2.70 5.75 -8.65
C GLN A 136 1.71 4.69 -9.05
N SER A 137 2.18 3.47 -9.27
CA SER A 137 1.31 2.35 -9.64
C SER A 137 1.44 1.23 -8.65
N GLY A 138 0.35 0.52 -8.49
CA GLY A 138 0.34 -0.75 -7.81
C GLY A 138 -0.52 -1.76 -8.54
N TRP A 139 -0.23 -3.02 -8.28
CA TRP A 139 -1.11 -4.11 -8.69
C TRP A 139 -1.08 -5.25 -7.68
N LEU A 140 -2.08 -6.09 -7.82
CA LEU A 140 -2.26 -7.30 -7.03
C LEU A 140 -2.81 -8.41 -7.94
N PHE A 141 -2.24 -9.59 -7.81
CA PHE A 141 -2.59 -10.79 -8.58
C PHE A 141 -2.95 -11.91 -7.62
N THR A 142 -4.12 -12.53 -7.84
CA THR A 142 -4.62 -13.65 -7.06
C THR A 142 -4.86 -14.88 -7.91
N LEU A 143 -4.71 -16.03 -7.27
CA LEU A 143 -5.27 -17.31 -7.70
C LEU A 143 -6.38 -17.68 -6.71
N LYS A 144 -7.62 -17.72 -7.19
CA LYS A 144 -8.83 -17.76 -6.34
C LYS A 144 -8.80 -16.65 -5.28
N SER A 145 -8.80 -17.03 -4.00
CA SER A 145 -8.75 -16.18 -2.81
C SER A 145 -7.32 -15.85 -2.35
N ALA A 146 -6.30 -16.57 -2.83
CA ALA A 146 -4.92 -16.35 -2.42
C ALA A 146 -4.24 -15.29 -3.28
N ILE A 147 -3.67 -14.29 -2.62
CA ILE A 147 -2.77 -13.32 -3.23
C ILE A 147 -1.43 -14.00 -3.48
N LEU A 148 -1.02 -14.04 -4.76
CA LEU A 148 0.24 -14.66 -5.16
C LEU A 148 1.35 -13.64 -5.38
N HIS A 149 1.00 -12.45 -5.88
CA HIS A 149 1.98 -11.41 -6.16
C HIS A 149 1.34 -10.03 -6.10
N TRP A 150 2.13 -9.04 -5.69
CA TRP A 150 1.76 -7.64 -5.69
C TRP A 150 3.00 -6.80 -5.93
N ARG A 151 2.78 -5.55 -6.30
CA ARG A 151 3.87 -4.59 -6.47
C ARG A 151 3.35 -3.19 -6.27
N ALA A 152 4.22 -2.33 -5.74
CA ALA A 152 4.05 -0.89 -5.74
C ALA A 152 5.32 -0.24 -6.29
N PHE A 153 5.20 0.63 -7.30
CA PHE A 153 6.34 1.18 -8.04
C PHE A 153 6.06 2.53 -8.69
N SER A 154 7.12 3.28 -8.97
CA SER A 154 7.03 4.45 -9.86
C SER A 154 7.07 3.98 -11.30
N GLN A 155 6.13 4.45 -12.11
CA GLN A 155 6.16 4.18 -13.55
C GLN A 155 7.39 4.83 -14.20
N LYS A 156 7.99 4.14 -15.18
CA LYS A 156 9.07 4.73 -16.00
C LYS A 156 8.56 5.85 -16.91
N ARG A 157 7.26 5.82 -17.23
CA ARG A 157 6.57 6.77 -18.11
C ARG A 157 5.98 7.90 -17.28
N VAL A 158 5.93 9.11 -17.85
CA VAL A 158 5.19 10.24 -17.28
C VAL A 158 3.76 10.21 -17.84
N ALA A 159 2.76 10.33 -16.97
CA ALA A 159 1.37 10.49 -17.39
C ALA A 159 0.94 11.95 -17.29
N ARG A 160 0.17 12.41 -18.29
CA ARG A 160 -0.38 13.78 -18.35
C ARG A 160 -1.74 13.92 -17.67
N SER A 161 -2.35 12.81 -17.25
CA SER A 161 -3.64 12.76 -16.56
C SER A 161 -3.71 11.52 -15.70
N SER A 162 -4.58 11.51 -14.69
CA SER A 162 -4.84 10.33 -13.85
C SER A 162 -5.28 9.14 -14.70
N THR A 163 -6.20 9.35 -15.65
CA THR A 163 -6.65 8.30 -16.59
C THR A 163 -5.50 7.65 -17.34
N ARG A 164 -4.51 8.44 -17.79
CA ARG A 164 -3.34 7.88 -18.48
C ARG A 164 -2.43 7.09 -17.54
N ALA A 165 -2.32 7.50 -16.28
CA ALA A 165 -1.58 6.74 -15.26
C ALA A 165 -2.24 5.38 -15.01
N GLU A 166 -3.57 5.33 -14.91
CA GLU A 166 -4.33 4.09 -14.75
C GLU A 166 -4.12 3.13 -15.93
N LEU A 167 -4.20 3.65 -17.16
CA LEU A 167 -3.96 2.85 -18.36
C LEU A 167 -2.55 2.26 -18.39
N TYR A 168 -1.53 3.03 -17.96
CA TYR A 168 -0.17 2.52 -17.86
C TYR A 168 -0.04 1.44 -16.78
N ALA A 169 -0.71 1.56 -15.64
CA ALA A 169 -0.69 0.54 -14.60
C ALA A 169 -1.37 -0.76 -15.06
N ALA A 170 -2.51 -0.64 -15.75
CA ALA A 170 -3.20 -1.78 -16.34
C ALA A 170 -2.33 -2.46 -17.42
N GLN A 171 -1.67 -1.68 -18.28
CA GLN A 171 -0.77 -2.22 -19.28
C GLN A 171 0.42 -2.96 -18.64
N ASP A 172 1.13 -2.32 -17.70
CA ASP A 172 2.28 -2.95 -17.05
C ASP A 172 1.88 -4.24 -16.28
N LEU A 173 0.63 -4.33 -15.79
CA LEU A 173 0.06 -5.55 -15.20
C LEU A 173 -0.18 -6.64 -16.25
N VAL A 174 -0.75 -6.29 -17.41
CA VAL A 174 -0.96 -7.25 -18.51
C VAL A 174 0.38 -7.81 -18.99
N ASP A 175 1.39 -6.96 -19.18
CA ASP A 175 2.75 -7.37 -19.57
C ASP A 175 3.34 -8.39 -18.56
N PHE A 176 3.09 -8.17 -17.26
CA PHE A 176 3.50 -9.11 -16.21
C PHE A 176 2.74 -10.45 -16.29
N LEU A 177 1.44 -10.42 -16.54
CA LEU A 177 0.61 -11.62 -16.64
C LEU A 177 0.96 -12.44 -17.88
N GLU A 178 1.24 -11.81 -19.02
CA GLU A 178 1.71 -12.50 -20.22
C GLU A 178 3.01 -13.28 -19.97
N CYS A 179 3.91 -12.73 -19.15
CA CYS A 179 5.13 -13.44 -18.74
C CYS A 179 4.84 -14.59 -17.76
N LEU A 180 3.80 -14.47 -16.93
CA LEU A 180 3.49 -15.41 -15.85
C LEU A 180 2.66 -16.62 -16.33
N LEU A 181 1.69 -16.40 -17.22
CA LEU A 181 0.76 -17.44 -17.67
C LEU A 181 1.43 -18.70 -18.23
N PRO A 182 2.52 -18.63 -19.03
CA PRO A 182 3.22 -19.83 -19.49
C PRO A 182 3.79 -20.69 -18.36
N VAL A 183 4.23 -20.05 -17.27
CA VAL A 183 4.78 -20.75 -16.10
C VAL A 183 3.66 -21.48 -15.34
N LEU A 184 2.47 -20.87 -15.27
CA LEU A 184 1.31 -21.47 -14.61
C LEU A 184 0.71 -22.64 -15.41
N TRP A 185 0.94 -22.70 -16.72
CA TRP A 185 0.51 -23.83 -17.57
C TRP A 185 1.49 -25.00 -17.63
N CYS A 186 2.75 -24.83 -17.20
CA CYS A 186 3.75 -25.90 -17.21
C CYS A 186 3.67 -26.85 -16.00
N VAL A 187 2.65 -26.71 -15.14
CA VAL A 187 2.41 -27.53 -13.94
C VAL A 187 1.03 -28.17 -14.03
#